data_AF-A0A2E5T0Q1-F1
#
_entry.id   AF-A0A2E5T0Q1-F1
#
_cell.length_a   1.000
_cell.length_b   1.000
_cell.length_c   1.000
_cell.angle_alpha   90.00
_cell.angle_beta   90.00
_cell.angle_gamma   90.00
#
_symmetry.space_group_name_H-M   'P 1'
#
loop_
_entity.id
_entity.type
_entity.pdbx_description
1 polymer ?
#
loop_
_entity_poly.entity_id
_entity_poly.type
_entity_poly.pdbx_seq_one_letter_code
_entity_poly.pdbx_strand_id
1 'polypeptide(L)' 'MELNMPREMSEDEALEKTIKFSERYVDRGPYEFFPEKEVVEEVQIGLAQNHRIEGYRYCP' A
#
# COMPACT_ATOMS: atom_id res chain seq x y z
N MET A 1 -7.47 -19.99 12.78
CA MET A 1 -6.87 -18.96 11.92
C MET A 1 -7.46 -17.64 12.36
N GLU A 2 -6.75 -16.89 13.18
CA GLU A 2 -7.16 -15.52 13.51
C GLU A 2 -6.94 -14.68 12.25
N LEU A 3 -8.02 -14.38 11.55
CA LEU A 3 -8.02 -13.39 10.49
C LEU A 3 -7.63 -12.07 11.14
N ASN A 4 -6.49 -11.53 10.70
CA ASN A 4 -5.91 -10.27 11.14
C ASN A 4 -7.00 -9.20 11.15
N MET A 5 -7.57 -8.91 12.33
CA MET A 5 -8.65 -7.92 12.44
C MET A 5 -8.13 -6.61 11.84
N PRO A 6 -8.89 -5.93 10.96
CA PRO A 6 -8.48 -4.64 10.45
C PRO A 6 -8.26 -3.73 11.66
N ARG A 7 -7.00 -3.36 11.91
CA ARG A 7 -6.70 -2.34 12.90
C ARG A 7 -7.39 -1.09 12.38
N GLU A 8 -8.13 -0.39 13.23
CA GLU A 8 -8.63 0.94 12.88
C GLU A 8 -7.42 1.79 12.47
N MET A 9 -7.30 2.03 11.17
CA MET A 9 -6.26 2.83 10.57
C MET A 9 -6.94 4.00 9.87
N SER A 10 -6.41 5.19 10.09
CA SER A 10 -6.81 6.34 9.28
C SER A 10 -6.35 6.15 7.83
N GLU A 11 -6.97 6.91 6.93
CA GLU A 11 -6.59 6.93 5.53
C GLU A 11 -5.13 7.35 5.35
N ASP A 12 -4.71 8.44 6.01
CA ASP A 12 -3.33 8.93 6.00
C ASP A 12 -2.33 7.89 6.51
N GLU A 13 -2.67 7.18 7.59
CA GLU A 13 -1.81 6.14 8.14
C GLU A 13 -1.69 4.93 7.17
N ALA A 14 -2.78 4.57 6.50
CA ALA A 14 -2.79 3.50 5.51
C ALA A 14 -1.95 3.85 4.29
N LEU A 15 -2.06 5.10 3.83
CA LEU A 15 -1.29 5.62 2.71
C LEU A 15 0.20 5.69 3.04
N GLU A 16 0.57 6.28 4.19
CA GLU A 16 1.97 6.39 4.62
C GLU A 16 2.64 5.00 4.73
N LYS A 17 1.93 4.02 5.31
CA LYS A 17 2.43 2.64 5.40
C LYS A 17 2.60 1.98 4.03
N THR A 18 1.71 2.28 3.09
CA THR A 18 1.74 1.71 1.73
C THR A 18 2.87 2.31 0.90
N ILE A 19 3.08 3.62 0.99
CA ILE A 19 4.23 4.30 0.38
C ILE A 19 5.53 3.66 0.87
N LYS A 20 5.74 3.62 2.19
CA LYS A 20 6.94 3.00 2.80
C LYS A 20 7.12 1.53 2.41
N PHE A 21 6.02 0.79 2.24
CA PHE A 21 6.08 -0.59 1.77
C PHE A 21 6.62 -0.68 0.34
N SER A 22 6.08 0.13 -0.56
CA SER A 22 6.48 0.13 -1.97
C SER A 22 7.91 0.65 -2.18
N GLU A 23 8.31 1.70 -1.46
CA GLU A 23 9.68 2.23 -1.47
C GLU A 23 10.69 1.18 -1.03
N ARG A 24 10.41 0.44 0.06
CA ARG A 24 11.27 -0.66 0.52
C ARG A 24 11.36 -1.79 -0.49
N TYR A 25 10.32 -2.01 -1.30
CA TYR A 25 10.30 -3.05 -2.34
C TYR A 25 11.21 -2.68 -3.52
N VAL A 26 11.20 -1.41 -3.91
CA VAL A 26 12.09 -0.83 -4.92
C VAL A 26 13.53 -0.80 -4.41
N ASP A 27 13.76 -0.29 -3.19
CA ASP A 27 15.10 -0.16 -2.58
C ASP A 27 15.82 -1.51 -2.40
N ARG A 28 15.07 -2.59 -2.10
CA ARG A 28 15.64 -3.92 -1.84
C ARG A 28 15.68 -4.84 -3.06
N GLY A 29 15.01 -4.46 -4.14
CA GLY A 29 14.70 -5.35 -5.25
C GLY A 29 15.29 -4.89 -6.59
N PRO A 30 15.10 -5.69 -7.64
CA PRO A 30 15.43 -5.29 -9.01
C PRO A 30 14.32 -4.42 -9.65
N TYR A 31 13.40 -3.90 -8.85
CA TYR A 31 12.20 -3.21 -9.33
C TYR A 31 12.41 -1.71 -9.35
N GLU A 32 11.75 -1.04 -10.28
CA GLU A 32 11.63 0.41 -10.33
C GLU A 32 10.15 0.82 -10.33
N PHE A 33 9.87 2.04 -9.88
CA PHE A 33 8.55 2.60 -10.05
C PHE A 33 8.25 2.87 -11.52
N PHE A 34 6.97 2.79 -11.86
CA PHE A 34 6.52 3.25 -13.17
C PHE A 34 6.83 4.75 -13.34
N PRO A 35 7.24 5.22 -14.53
CA PRO A 35 7.71 6.60 -14.71
C PRO A 35 6.68 7.69 -14.40
N GLU A 36 5.38 7.38 -14.58
CA GLU A 36 4.28 8.29 -14.29
C GLU A 36 3.93 8.23 -12.80
N LYS A 37 4.22 9.32 -12.08
CA LYS A 37 4.04 9.38 -10.62
C LYS A 37 2.58 9.25 -10.23
N GLU A 38 1.70 9.87 -11.00
CA GLU A 38 0.25 9.86 -10.80
C GLU A 38 -0.28 8.42 -10.83
N VAL A 39 0.23 7.57 -11.74
CA VAL A 39 -0.13 6.15 -11.81
C VAL A 39 0.33 5.40 -10.56
N VAL A 40 1.55 5.69 -10.08
CA VAL A 40 2.09 5.08 -8.85
C VAL A 40 1.28 5.49 -7.62
N GLU A 41 0.90 6.77 -7.53
CA GLU A 41 0.08 7.33 -6.46
C GLU A 41 -1.31 6.68 -6.42
N GLU A 42 -1.99 6.56 -7.57
CA GLU A 42 -3.30 5.89 -7.66
C GLU A 42 -3.24 4.43 -7.19
N VAL A 43 -2.20 3.68 -7.59
CA VAL A 43 -2.01 2.31 -7.12
C VAL A 43 -1.73 2.27 -5.62
N GLN A 44 -0.92 3.18 -5.08
CA GLN A 44 -0.65 3.27 -3.64
C GLN A 44 -1.91 3.62 -2.84
N ILE A 45 -2.79 4.48 -3.37
CA ILE A 45 -4.09 4.81 -2.78
C ILE A 45 -4.99 3.57 -2.75
N GLY A 46 -5.12 2.85 -3.86
CA GLY A 46 -5.93 1.63 -3.92
C GLY A 46 -5.43 0.53 -2.96
N LEU A 47 -4.11 0.32 -2.91
CA LEU A 47 -3.49 -0.60 -1.96
C LEU A 47 -3.76 -0.18 -0.49
N ALA A 48 -3.70 1.12 -0.19
CA ALA A 48 -3.98 1.65 1.14
C ALA A 48 -5.46 1.46 1.54
N GLN A 49 -6.39 1.68 0.61
CA GLN A 49 -7.82 1.42 0.83
C GLN A 49 -8.08 -0.04 1.16
N ASN A 50 -7.50 -0.97 0.38
CA ASN A 50 -7.61 -2.40 0.64
C ASN A 50 -6.99 -2.78 1.99
N HIS A 51 -5.84 -2.19 2.35
CA HIS A 51 -5.23 -2.44 3.66
C HIS A 51 -6.13 -2.03 4.81
N ARG A 52 -6.82 -0.89 4.68
CA ARG A 52 -7.71 -0.35 5.70
C ARG A 52 -9.02 -1.16 5.82
N ILE A 53 -9.63 -1.53 4.70
CA ILE A 53 -10.94 -2.19 4.66
C ILE A 53 -10.81 -3.69 4.91
N GLU A 54 -9.86 -4.32 4.22
CA GLU A 54 -9.70 -5.78 4.17
C GLU A 54 -8.58 -6.30 5.10
N GLY A 55 -7.79 -5.41 5.70
CA GLY A 55 -6.63 -5.78 6.51
C GLY A 55 -5.41 -6.25 5.69
N TYR A 56 -5.47 -6.18 4.36
CA TYR A 56 -4.38 -6.57 3.46
C TYR A 56 -4.32 -5.72 2.18
N ARG A 57 -3.12 -5.55 1.61
CA ARG A 57 -2.87 -4.75 0.39
C ARG A 57 -3.15 -5.56 -0.88
N TYR A 58 -4.41 -5.90 -1.11
CA TYR A 58 -4.82 -6.57 -2.35
C TYR A 58 -4.61 -5.68 -3.57
N CYS A 59 -4.38 -6.28 -4.74
CA CYS A 59 -4.27 -5.54 -5.99
C CYS A 59 -5.54 -4.70 -6.19
N PRO A 60 -5.41 -3.38 -6.35
CA PRO A 60 -6.54 -2.50 -6.65
C PRO A 60 -6.99 -2.63 -8.10
#